data_AF-A0A6B2XKN5-F1
#
_entry.id   AF-A0A6B2XKN5-F1
#
_cell.length_a   1.000
_cell.length_b   1.000
_cell.length_c   1.000
_cell.angle_alpha   90.00
_cell.angle_beta   90.00
_cell.angle_gamma   90.00
#
_symmetry.space_group_name_H-M   'P 1'
#
loop_
_entity.id
_entity.type
_entity.pdbx_description
1 polymer ?
#
loop_
_entity_poly.entity_id
_entity_poly.type
_entity_poly.pdbx_seq_one_letter_code
_entity_poly.pdbx_strand_id
1 'polypeptide(L)'
;FIRSQKRDPFTGIQEADNVWDFWSHSPEATHQITWLFGDRGIPASYRHMNGYGSHTYQWTNAQGEAFFVKYHFKTNQGVRSLSSEQAAEQVGADANSHQRDLVQAIERGVNPSWTLHVQIMPAAEAAEYRFNPFDVTKV
;
A
#
# COMPACT_ATOMS: atom_id res chain seq x y z
N PHE A 1 3.20 13.84 -9.14
CA PHE A 1 2.38 12.69 -8.70
C PHE A 1 0.96 13.09 -8.24
N ILE A 2 0.71 13.52 -6.99
CA ILE A 2 -0.67 13.61 -6.45
C ILE A 2 -1.66 14.42 -7.31
N ARG A 3 -1.23 15.56 -7.89
CA ARG A 3 -2.09 16.35 -8.78
C ARG A 3 -2.51 15.59 -10.04
N SER A 4 -1.64 14.77 -10.62
CA SER A 4 -1.97 13.99 -11.83
C SER A 4 -2.96 12.86 -11.58
N GLN A 5 -3.06 12.39 -10.33
CA GLN A 5 -4.02 11.34 -9.92
C GLN A 5 -5.40 11.91 -9.54
N LYS A 6 -5.59 13.24 -9.65
CA LYS A 6 -6.82 13.92 -9.23
C LYS A 6 -7.57 14.46 -10.45
N ARG A 7 -8.60 15.28 -10.17
CA ARG A 7 -9.40 15.96 -11.19
C ARG A 7 -8.51 16.92 -11.98
N ASP A 8 -8.66 16.89 -13.30
CA ASP A 8 -8.12 17.89 -14.19
C ASP A 8 -8.67 19.29 -13.80
N PRO A 9 -7.83 20.34 -13.77
CA PRO A 9 -8.25 21.67 -13.33
C PRO A 9 -9.21 22.38 -14.30
N PHE A 10 -9.25 21.98 -15.57
CA PHE A 10 -10.15 22.55 -16.57
C PHE A 10 -11.48 21.79 -16.61
N THR A 11 -11.46 20.46 -16.71
CA THR A 11 -12.69 19.65 -16.84
C THR A 11 -13.32 19.28 -15.50
N GLY A 12 -12.54 19.30 -14.41
CA GLY A 12 -13.03 18.93 -13.09
C GLY A 12 -13.29 17.44 -12.91
N ILE A 13 -12.87 16.58 -13.84
CA ILE A 13 -12.98 15.11 -13.76
C ILE A 13 -11.60 14.46 -13.85
N GLN A 14 -11.47 13.20 -13.42
CA GLN A 14 -10.21 12.48 -13.55
C GLN A 14 -9.99 12.06 -15.00
N GLU A 15 -8.78 12.26 -15.51
CA GLU A 15 -8.41 11.93 -16.89
C GLU A 15 -7.19 11.00 -16.91
N ALA A 16 -7.29 9.92 -17.67
CA ALA A 16 -6.21 8.94 -17.77
C ALA A 16 -4.94 9.52 -18.41
N ASP A 17 -5.08 10.48 -19.33
CA ASP A 17 -3.94 11.11 -20.01
C ASP A 17 -3.05 11.85 -19.01
N ASN A 18 -3.63 12.62 -18.08
CA ASN A 18 -2.88 13.28 -17.00
C ASN A 18 -2.10 12.29 -16.13
N VAL A 19 -2.72 11.14 -15.81
CA VAL A 19 -2.12 10.07 -15.01
C VAL A 19 -0.91 9.45 -15.75
N TRP A 20 -1.11 9.05 -17.01
CA TRP A 20 -0.10 8.37 -17.82
C TRP A 20 1.00 9.30 -18.33
N ASP A 21 0.70 10.57 -18.60
CA ASP A 21 1.71 11.58 -18.94
C ASP A 21 2.74 11.69 -17.81
N PHE A 22 2.28 11.83 -16.55
CA PHE A 22 3.19 11.85 -15.41
C PHE A 22 4.02 10.56 -15.30
N TRP A 23 3.38 9.39 -15.38
CA TRP A 23 4.10 8.12 -15.22
C TRP A 23 5.07 7.80 -16.34
N SER A 24 4.81 8.25 -17.57
CA SER A 24 5.75 8.08 -18.70
C SER A 24 7.07 8.82 -18.49
N HIS A 25 7.07 9.86 -17.65
CA HIS A 25 8.25 10.63 -17.25
C HIS A 25 8.81 10.25 -15.86
N SER A 26 8.26 9.20 -15.21
CA SER A 26 8.65 8.77 -13.87
C SER A 26 8.88 7.26 -13.83
N PRO A 27 9.95 6.74 -14.48
CA PRO A 27 10.20 5.31 -14.59
C PRO A 27 10.38 4.60 -13.24
N GLU A 28 10.80 5.33 -12.20
CA GLU A 28 10.89 4.82 -10.83
C GLU A 28 9.53 4.38 -10.25
N ALA A 29 8.42 4.89 -10.80
CA ALA A 29 7.07 4.52 -10.39
C ALA A 29 6.66 3.10 -10.85
N THR A 30 7.39 2.52 -11.81
CA THR A 30 7.01 1.24 -12.46
C THR A 30 6.72 0.13 -11.46
N HIS A 31 7.55 -0.02 -10.42
CA HIS A 31 7.32 -1.06 -9.41
C HIS A 31 5.97 -0.88 -8.69
N GLN A 32 5.62 0.35 -8.31
CA GLN A 32 4.35 0.62 -7.65
C GLN A 32 3.16 0.55 -8.61
N ILE A 33 3.33 0.93 -9.87
CA ILE A 33 2.29 0.82 -10.91
C ILE A 33 1.94 -0.66 -11.12
N THR A 34 2.93 -1.55 -11.17
CA THR A 34 2.69 -3.01 -11.27
C THR A 34 1.84 -3.53 -10.11
N TRP A 35 2.08 -3.06 -8.88
CA TRP A 35 1.23 -3.42 -7.74
C TRP A 35 -0.16 -2.78 -7.80
N LEU A 36 -0.25 -1.54 -8.26
CA LEU A 36 -1.50 -0.78 -8.34
C LEU A 36 -2.48 -1.38 -9.37
N PHE A 37 -1.98 -1.86 -10.51
CA PHE A 37 -2.81 -2.47 -11.55
C PHE A 37 -2.88 -4.01 -11.45
N GLY A 38 -2.14 -4.63 -10.53
CA GLY A 38 -2.32 -6.03 -10.17
C GLY A 38 -3.52 -6.24 -9.24
N ASP A 39 -3.79 -7.49 -8.88
CA ASP A 39 -4.96 -7.87 -8.06
C ASP A 39 -5.07 -7.06 -6.75
N ARG A 40 -3.95 -6.67 -6.13
CA ARG A 40 -3.98 -5.91 -4.87
C ARG A 40 -4.38 -4.45 -5.01
N GLY A 41 -4.55 -3.94 -6.24
CA GLY A 41 -5.00 -2.58 -6.53
C GLY A 41 -6.38 -2.26 -5.98
N ILE A 42 -7.25 -3.28 -5.88
CA ILE A 42 -8.62 -3.12 -5.38
C ILE A 42 -8.91 -4.15 -4.28
N PRO A 43 -8.61 -3.84 -3.00
CA PRO A 43 -8.93 -4.72 -1.90
C PRO A 43 -10.44 -4.96 -1.75
N ALA A 44 -10.85 -6.17 -1.37
CA ALA A 44 -12.24 -6.49 -1.10
C ALA A 44 -12.79 -5.77 0.14
N SER A 45 -11.95 -5.61 1.16
CA SER A 45 -12.21 -4.74 2.30
C SER A 45 -10.95 -4.38 3.06
N TYR A 46 -11.01 -3.38 3.94
CA TYR A 46 -9.87 -3.00 4.78
C TYR A 46 -9.32 -4.15 5.62
N ARG A 47 -10.16 -5.12 6.00
CA ARG A 47 -9.77 -6.24 6.86
C ARG A 47 -8.98 -7.32 6.10
N HIS A 48 -9.06 -7.33 4.77
CA HIS A 48 -8.45 -8.34 3.91
C HIS A 48 -7.27 -7.79 3.09
N MET A 49 -6.56 -6.81 3.65
CA MET A 49 -5.33 -6.28 3.06
C MET A 49 -4.20 -6.23 4.09
N ASN A 50 -2.98 -6.33 3.60
CA ASN A 50 -1.80 -6.10 4.44
C ASN A 50 -1.54 -4.60 4.59
N GLY A 51 -0.86 -4.22 5.67
CA GLY A 51 -0.23 -2.92 5.81
C GLY A 51 1.29 -3.05 5.70
N TYR A 52 1.95 -2.02 5.17
CA TYR A 52 3.41 -1.97 5.08
C TYR A 52 3.88 -0.57 5.49
N GLY A 53 4.98 -0.50 6.23
CA GLY A 53 5.60 0.79 6.56
C GLY A 53 6.23 1.48 5.34
N SER A 54 6.47 0.72 4.26
CA SER A 54 7.09 1.13 2.99
C SER A 54 8.53 1.63 3.13
N HIS A 55 8.73 2.70 3.89
CA HIS A 55 10.03 3.27 4.18
C HIS A 55 10.90 2.37 5.05
N THR A 56 12.20 2.64 4.99
CA THR A 56 13.18 2.11 5.94
C THR A 56 13.25 3.03 7.14
N TYR A 57 13.06 2.46 8.32
CA TYR A 57 13.19 3.13 9.62
C TYR A 57 14.51 2.73 10.27
N GLN A 58 14.92 3.47 11.31
CA GLN A 58 16.05 3.08 12.14
C GLN A 58 15.56 2.71 13.55
N TRP A 59 16.02 1.57 14.04
CA TRP A 59 15.99 1.21 15.45
C TRP A 59 17.38 1.36 16.06
N THR A 60 17.40 1.72 17.33
CA THR A 60 18.62 1.77 18.14
C THR A 60 18.39 0.92 19.38
N ASN A 61 19.29 -0.01 19.67
CA ASN A 61 19.20 -0.84 20.87
C ASN A 61 19.77 -0.13 22.12
N ALA A 62 19.71 -0.80 23.28
CA ALA A 62 20.20 -0.24 24.54
C ALA A 62 21.72 0.03 24.57
N GLN A 63 22.47 -0.60 23.67
CA GLN A 63 23.91 -0.43 23.51
C GLN A 63 24.27 0.69 22.52
N GLY A 64 23.27 1.31 21.88
CA GLY A 64 23.47 2.37 20.88
C GLY A 64 23.71 1.85 19.46
N GLU A 65 23.59 0.55 19.21
CA GLU A 65 23.76 -0.02 17.87
C GLU A 65 22.53 0.25 17.00
N ALA A 66 22.75 0.61 15.74
CA ALA A 66 21.71 0.99 14.79
C ALA A 66 21.36 -0.16 13.82
N PHE A 67 20.06 -0.31 13.57
CA PHE A 67 19.50 -1.29 12.64
C PHE A 67 18.46 -0.62 11.74
N PHE A 68 18.47 -0.96 10.45
CA PHE A 68 17.44 -0.55 9.51
C PHE A 68 16.29 -1.55 9.50
N VAL A 69 15.05 -1.04 9.51
CA VAL A 69 13.84 -1.83 9.75
C VAL A 69 12.77 -1.53 8.70
N LYS A 70 12.14 -2.59 8.18
CA LYS A 70 10.89 -2.53 7.40
C LYS A 70 9.76 -3.18 8.19
N TYR A 71 8.60 -2.54 8.23
CA TYR A 71 7.40 -3.04 8.93
C TYR A 71 6.41 -3.70 7.98
N HIS A 72 5.86 -4.84 8.39
CA HIS A 72 4.88 -5.63 7.65
C HIS A 72 3.74 -6.04 8.56
N PHE A 73 2.56 -5.46 8.37
CA PHE A 73 1.33 -5.84 9.06
C PHE A 73 0.59 -6.86 8.20
N LYS A 74 0.68 -8.15 8.56
CA LYS A 74 0.03 -9.22 7.81
C LYS A 74 -1.39 -9.46 8.31
N THR A 75 -2.38 -9.36 7.42
CA THR A 75 -3.79 -9.61 7.77
C THR A 75 -3.97 -11.06 8.23
N ASN A 76 -4.64 -11.25 9.36
CA ASN A 76 -5.00 -12.58 9.86
C ASN A 76 -6.30 -13.12 9.23
N GLN A 77 -6.97 -12.33 8.38
CA GLN A 77 -8.22 -12.66 7.68
C GLN A 77 -7.97 -13.21 6.27
N GLY A 78 -6.71 -13.17 5.82
CA GLY A 78 -6.29 -13.49 4.46
C GLY A 78 -6.46 -12.30 3.52
N VAL A 79 -5.58 -12.22 2.51
CA VAL A 79 -5.66 -11.17 1.48
C VAL A 79 -6.79 -11.51 0.50
N ARG A 80 -7.68 -10.54 0.23
CA ARG A 80 -8.75 -10.67 -0.76
C ARG A 80 -8.89 -9.39 -1.58
N SER A 81 -9.11 -9.56 -2.86
CA SER A 81 -9.19 -8.50 -3.87
C SER A 81 -10.43 -8.66 -4.73
N LEU A 82 -10.82 -7.56 -5.38
CA LEU A 82 -11.91 -7.52 -6.36
C LEU A 82 -11.34 -7.40 -7.77
N SER A 83 -12.01 -8.01 -8.74
CA SER A 83 -11.84 -7.62 -10.15
C SER A 83 -12.43 -6.22 -10.37
N SER A 84 -12.07 -5.57 -11.47
CA SER A 84 -12.63 -4.26 -11.84
C SER A 84 -14.16 -4.29 -11.96
N GLU A 85 -14.73 -5.40 -12.46
CA GLU A 85 -16.18 -5.59 -12.59
C GLU A 85 -16.86 -5.70 -11.21
N GLN A 86 -16.32 -6.52 -10.32
CA GLN A 86 -16.82 -6.66 -8.94
C GLN A 86 -16.72 -5.34 -8.18
N ALA A 87 -15.63 -4.60 -8.37
CA ALA A 87 -15.43 -3.29 -7.76
C ALA A 87 -16.46 -2.27 -8.25
N ALA A 88 -16.72 -2.24 -9.56
CA ALA A 88 -17.73 -1.35 -10.14
C ALA A 88 -19.14 -1.67 -9.62
N GLU A 89 -19.50 -2.95 -9.53
CA GLU A 89 -20.78 -3.39 -8.95
C GLU A 89 -20.88 -2.98 -7.47
N GLN A 90 -19.87 -3.32 -6.67
CA GLN A 90 -19.89 -3.06 -5.23
C GLN A 90 -19.92 -1.56 -4.89
N VAL A 91 -19.10 -0.74 -5.56
CA VAL A 91 -19.05 0.71 -5.32
C VAL A 91 -20.28 1.40 -5.90
N GLY A 92 -20.83 0.90 -7.02
CA GLY A 92 -22.09 1.39 -7.58
C GLY A 92 -23.27 1.16 -6.63
N ALA A 93 -23.30 0.04 -5.91
CA ALA A 93 -24.31 -0.27 -4.89
C ALA A 93 -24.07 0.47 -3.56
N ASP A 94 -22.82 0.52 -3.09
CA ASP A 94 -22.44 1.20 -1.85
C ASP A 94 -21.02 1.78 -1.93
N ALA A 95 -20.95 3.08 -2.19
CA ALA A 95 -19.70 3.84 -2.20
C ALA A 95 -18.95 3.82 -0.85
N ASN A 96 -19.60 3.41 0.24
CA ASN A 96 -19.02 3.28 1.57
C ASN A 96 -18.77 1.81 1.98
N SER A 97 -18.82 0.87 1.03
CA SER A 97 -18.79 -0.57 1.30
C SER A 97 -17.64 -1.03 2.21
N HIS A 98 -16.41 -0.51 2.05
CA HIS A 98 -15.28 -0.86 2.92
C HIS A 98 -15.45 -0.38 4.37
N GLN A 99 -15.96 0.84 4.55
CA GLN A 99 -16.23 1.39 5.88
C GLN A 99 -17.37 0.61 6.55
N ARG A 100 -18.42 0.27 5.79
CA ARG A 100 -19.55 -0.52 6.28
C ARG A 100 -19.10 -1.93 6.69
N ASP A 101 -18.29 -2.61 5.87
CA ASP A 101 -17.71 -3.92 6.21
C ASP A 101 -16.98 -3.89 7.54
N LEU A 102 -16.11 -2.88 7.75
CA LEU A 102 -15.33 -2.76 8.97
C LEU A 102 -16.21 -2.55 10.20
N VAL A 103 -17.13 -1.60 10.16
CA VAL A 103 -18.03 -1.29 11.28
C VAL A 103 -18.90 -2.50 11.63
N GLN A 104 -19.55 -3.11 10.65
CA GLN A 104 -20.42 -4.27 10.87
C GLN A 104 -19.66 -5.52 11.33
N ALA A 105 -18.39 -5.67 10.92
CA ALA A 105 -17.55 -6.75 11.45
C ALA A 105 -17.31 -6.57 12.94
N ILE A 106 -16.95 -5.36 13.37
CA ILE A 106 -16.70 -5.03 14.78
C ILE A 106 -17.98 -5.15 15.62
N GLU A 107 -19.12 -4.65 15.13
CA GLU A 107 -20.42 -4.76 15.81
C GLU A 107 -20.84 -6.22 16.07
N ARG A 108 -20.47 -7.14 15.16
CA ARG A 108 -20.74 -8.58 15.30
C ARG A 108 -19.67 -9.33 16.10
N GLY A 109 -18.71 -8.63 16.70
CA GLY A 109 -17.59 -9.24 17.43
C GLY A 109 -16.51 -9.88 16.56
N VAL A 110 -16.56 -9.68 15.24
CA VAL A 110 -15.53 -10.16 14.29
C VAL A 110 -14.42 -9.10 14.19
N ASN A 111 -13.63 -8.98 15.25
CA ASN A 111 -12.59 -7.97 15.37
C ASN A 111 -11.40 -8.31 14.47
N PRO A 112 -11.10 -7.50 13.43
CA PRO A 112 -9.93 -7.75 12.60
C PRO A 112 -8.64 -7.50 13.38
N SER A 113 -7.66 -8.35 13.15
CA SER A 113 -6.30 -8.27 13.68
C SER A 113 -5.26 -8.48 12.58
N TRP A 114 -4.07 -7.92 12.82
CA TRP A 114 -2.88 -8.08 11.98
C TRP A 114 -1.71 -8.56 12.83
N THR A 115 -0.88 -9.42 12.28
CA THR A 115 0.38 -9.82 12.89
C THR A 115 1.52 -8.96 12.36
N LEU A 116 2.17 -8.21 13.24
CA LEU A 116 3.32 -7.39 12.88
C LEU A 116 4.58 -8.24 12.73
N HIS A 117 5.25 -8.09 11.59
CA HIS A 117 6.57 -8.64 11.30
C HIS A 117 7.53 -7.50 10.96
N VAL A 118 8.81 -7.71 11.25
CA VAL A 118 9.89 -6.79 10.90
C VAL A 118 10.99 -7.51 10.14
N GLN A 119 11.53 -6.86 9.11
CA GLN A 119 12.84 -7.20 8.56
C GLN A 119 13.86 -6.27 9.18
N ILE A 120 15.01 -6.80 9.60
CA ILE A 120 16.05 -6.06 10.32
C ILE A 120 17.37 -6.25 9.58
N MET A 121 18.07 -5.15 9.32
CA MET A 121 19.38 -5.10 8.67
C MET A 121 20.35 -4.32 9.58
N PRO A 122 21.51 -4.87 9.96
CA PRO A 122 22.56 -4.09 10.63
C PRO A 122 22.97 -2.88 9.77
N ALA A 123 23.13 -1.70 10.38
CA ALA A 123 23.40 -0.48 9.62
C ALA A 123 24.66 -0.56 8.74
N ALA A 124 25.67 -1.32 9.17
CA ALA A 124 26.92 -1.54 8.42
C ALA A 124 26.71 -2.32 7.10
N GLU A 125 25.65 -3.12 6.97
CA GLU A 125 25.38 -3.91 5.77
C GLU A 125 24.69 -3.09 4.66
N ALA A 126 24.16 -1.91 4.99
CA ALA A 126 23.38 -1.10 4.05
C ALA A 126 24.20 -0.62 2.84
N ALA A 127 25.49 -0.36 3.02
CA ALA A 127 26.37 0.17 1.97
C ALA A 127 26.61 -0.84 0.84
N GLU A 128 26.65 -2.14 1.17
CA GLU A 128 26.94 -3.23 0.24
C GLU A 128 25.67 -3.95 -0.22
N TYR A 129 24.49 -3.52 0.24
CA TYR A 129 23.24 -4.17 -0.16
C TYR A 129 22.95 -3.92 -1.64
N ARG A 130 22.53 -4.97 -2.35
CA ARG A 130 22.24 -4.96 -3.80
C ARG A 130 21.21 -3.91 -4.25
N PHE A 131 20.41 -3.40 -3.33
CA PHE A 131 19.48 -2.30 -3.55
C PHE A 131 19.74 -1.19 -2.53
N ASN A 132 19.47 0.06 -2.88
CA ASN A 132 19.50 1.13 -1.90
C ASN A 132 18.35 0.93 -0.89
N PRO A 133 18.61 0.63 0.40
CA PRO A 133 17.54 0.42 1.36
C PRO A 133 16.75 1.71 1.64
N PHE A 134 17.26 2.89 1.30
CA PHE A 134 16.58 4.18 1.44
C PHE A 134 15.73 4.56 0.22
N ASP A 135 15.78 3.77 -0.85
CA ASP A 135 14.90 3.90 -1.99
C ASP A 135 13.53 3.27 -1.66
N VAL A 136 12.50 4.11 -1.56
CA VAL A 136 11.12 3.67 -1.25
C VAL A 136 10.51 2.80 -2.34
N THR A 137 11.10 2.77 -3.53
CA THR A 137 10.64 1.93 -4.64
C THR A 137 11.18 0.49 -4.56
N LYS A 138 11.91 0.11 -3.50
CA LYS A 138 12.50 -1.23 -3.32
C LYS A 138 11.92 -1.97 -2.12
N VAL A 139 11.88 -3.31 -2.24
CA VAL A 139 11.44 -4.28 -1.21
C VAL A 139 12.57 -5.23 -0.83
#